data_AF-A0A2V9V3J9-F1
#
_entry.id   AF-A0A2V9V3J9-F1
#
_cell.length_a   1.000
_cell.length_b   1.000
_cell.length_c   1.000
_cell.angle_alpha   90.00
_cell.angle_beta   90.00
_cell.angle_gamma   90.00
#
_symmetry.space_group_name_H-M   'P 1'
#
loop_
_entity.id
_entity.type
_entity.pdbx_description
1 polymer ?
#
loop_
_entity_poly.entity_id
_entity_poly.type
_entity_poly.pdbx_seq_one_letter_code
_entity_poly.pdbx_strand_id
1 'polypeptide(L)'
;VEEDFLKRYPAQVSVGQAQRVLIAMAVLHRPSLLIADEPTSALDIITQSEILRLFANLSQQLGISILYISHDLLSVATISNRVAVMQQGQIVECRDAAGIFRSPEHRYTQELIRALPVVPQFAAHAAGRG
;
A
#
# COMPACT_ATOMS: atom_id res chain seq x y z
N VAL A 1 21.35 -14.92 3.52
CA VAL A 1 21.48 -13.68 4.32
C VAL A 1 22.88 -13.73 4.90
N GLU A 2 23.72 -12.73 4.63
CA GLU A 2 25.08 -12.64 5.20
C GLU A 2 24.98 -12.68 6.74
N GLU A 3 25.77 -13.51 7.43
CA GLU A 3 25.73 -13.65 8.90
C GLU A 3 25.88 -12.30 9.63
N ASP A 4 26.57 -11.34 9.02
CA ASP A 4 26.76 -10.00 9.58
C ASP A 4 25.50 -9.15 9.56
N PHE A 5 24.53 -9.39 8.66
CA PHE A 5 23.29 -8.60 8.62
C PHE A 5 22.44 -8.82 9.87
N LEU A 6 22.35 -10.07 10.34
CA LEU A 6 21.57 -10.44 11.53
C LEU A 6 22.15 -9.85 12.83
N LYS A 7 23.42 -9.41 12.80
CA LYS A 7 24.11 -8.78 13.94
C LYS A 7 24.00 -7.25 13.92
N ARG A 8 23.39 -6.64 12.89
CA ARG A 8 23.26 -5.18 12.76
C ARG A 8 22.19 -4.64 13.71
N TYR A 9 22.51 -3.54 14.38
CA TYR A 9 21.56 -2.74 15.13
C TYR A 9 20.64 -1.93 14.19
N PRO A 10 19.46 -1.48 14.66
CA PRO A 10 18.55 -0.65 13.85
C PRO A 10 19.20 0.57 13.20
N ALA A 11 20.17 1.20 13.88
CA ALA A 11 20.92 2.35 13.36
C ALA A 11 21.88 2.01 12.20
N GLN A 12 22.10 0.72 11.92
CA GLN A 12 23.07 0.21 10.93
C GLN A 12 22.38 -0.36 9.68
N VAL A 13 21.07 -0.18 9.53
CA VAL A 13 20.29 -0.61 8.37
C VAL A 13 19.59 0.59 7.74
N SER A 14 19.37 0.54 6.42
CA SER A 14 18.57 1.57 5.76
C SER A 14 17.10 1.49 6.20
N VAL A 15 16.34 2.57 6.02
CA VAL A 15 14.89 2.58 6.35
C VAL A 15 14.15 1.46 5.60
N GLY A 16 14.48 1.22 4.33
CA GLY A 16 13.91 0.11 3.56
C GLY A 16 14.29 -1.28 4.10
N GLN A 17 15.51 -1.46 4.58
CA GLN A 17 15.94 -2.71 5.22
C GLN A 17 15.22 -2.93 6.55
N ALA A 18 15.12 -1.89 7.39
CA ALA A 18 14.36 -1.92 8.63
C ALA A 18 12.88 -2.26 8.36
N GLN A 19 12.28 -1.67 7.32
CA GLN A 19 10.91 -1.94 6.92
C GLN A 19 10.70 -3.41 6.52
N ARG A 20 11.63 -3.99 5.75
CA ARG A 20 11.59 -5.41 5.40
C ARG A 20 11.69 -6.32 6.63
N VAL A 21 12.53 -5.97 7.61
CA VAL A 21 12.62 -6.69 8.89
C VAL A 21 11.30 -6.58 9.66
N LEU A 22 10.70 -5.40 9.77
CA LEU A 22 9.41 -5.20 10.42
C LEU A 22 8.30 -6.01 9.76
N ILE A 23 8.23 -6.01 8.43
CA ILE A 23 7.26 -6.80 7.66
C ILE A 23 7.49 -8.30 7.94
N ALA A 24 8.74 -8.77 7.91
CA ALA A 24 9.07 -10.16 8.22
C ALA A 24 8.61 -10.57 9.63
N MET A 25 8.84 -9.71 10.63
CA MET A 25 8.36 -9.94 11.99
C MET A 25 6.83 -9.98 12.06
N ALA A 26 6.14 -9.10 11.35
CA ALA A 26 4.68 -9.03 11.33
C ALA A 26 4.04 -10.28 10.68
N VAL A 27 4.67 -10.87 9.67
CA VAL A 27 4.15 -12.07 8.98
C VAL A 27 4.66 -13.40 9.53
N LEU A 28 5.59 -13.38 10.51
CA LEU A 28 6.25 -14.57 11.04
C LEU A 28 5.25 -15.66 11.50
N HIS A 29 4.16 -15.24 12.13
CA HIS A 29 3.11 -16.13 12.64
C HIS A 29 1.95 -16.36 11.65
N ARG A 30 2.10 -15.96 10.38
CA ARG A 30 1.07 -16.08 9.32
C ARG A 30 -0.31 -15.58 9.77
N PRO A 31 -0.43 -14.30 10.17
CA PRO A 31 -1.70 -13.76 10.63
C PRO A 31 -2.73 -13.79 9.50
N SER A 32 -4.02 -13.90 9.83
CA SER A 32 -5.09 -13.78 8.83
C SER A 32 -5.26 -12.34 8.30
N LEU A 33 -4.84 -11.34 9.09
CA LEU A 33 -4.92 -9.92 8.77
C LEU A 33 -3.62 -9.21 9.16
N LEU A 34 -3.08 -8.42 8.23
CA LEU A 34 -1.98 -7.48 8.45
C LEU A 34 -2.51 -6.05 8.33
N ILE A 35 -2.26 -5.22 9.34
CA ILE A 35 -2.56 -3.79 9.29
C ILE A 35 -1.25 -3.06 8.97
N ALA A 36 -1.24 -2.35 7.85
CA ALA A 36 -0.10 -1.58 7.37
C ALA A 36 -0.46 -0.10 7.41
N ASP A 37 -0.11 0.58 8.50
CA ASP A 37 -0.40 1.99 8.74
C ASP A 37 0.75 2.89 8.27
N GLU A 38 0.51 3.68 7.22
CA GLU A 38 1.49 4.55 6.57
C GLU A 38 2.85 3.89 6.30
N PRO A 39 2.88 2.65 5.77
CA PRO A 39 4.08 1.80 5.80
C PRO A 39 5.18 2.24 4.81
N THR A 40 4.94 3.26 3.98
CA THR A 40 5.89 3.73 2.97
C THR A 40 6.20 5.23 3.08
N SER A 41 5.67 5.93 4.08
CA SER A 41 5.77 7.39 4.21
C SER A 41 7.21 7.92 4.32
N ALA A 42 8.14 7.15 4.87
CA ALA A 42 9.55 7.52 5.04
C ALA A 42 10.48 6.97 3.95
N LEU A 43 9.94 6.43 2.85
CA LEU A 43 10.70 5.76 1.80
C LEU A 43 10.79 6.63 0.54
N ASP A 44 11.90 6.51 -0.18
CA ASP A 44 11.98 7.01 -1.55
C ASP A 44 11.07 6.21 -2.50
N ILE A 45 10.75 6.79 -3.66
CA ILE A 45 9.80 6.23 -4.63
C ILE A 45 10.20 4.81 -5.10
N ILE A 46 11.50 4.53 -5.24
CA ILE A 46 11.99 3.22 -5.69
C ILE A 46 11.75 2.19 -4.58
N THR A 47 12.21 2.49 -3.36
CA THR A 47 12.02 1.59 -2.21
C THR A 47 10.55 1.38 -1.87
N GLN A 48 9.72 2.42 -1.96
CA GLN A 48 8.26 2.32 -1.81
C GLN A 48 7.67 1.29 -2.78
N SER A 49 8.04 1.36 -4.06
CA SER A 49 7.56 0.43 -5.08
C SER A 49 7.95 -1.02 -4.77
N GLU A 50 9.15 -1.24 -4.23
CA GLU A 50 9.59 -2.57 -3.79
C GLU A 50 8.78 -3.08 -2.60
N ILE A 51 8.48 -2.23 -1.62
CA ILE A 51 7.66 -2.58 -0.45
C ILE A 51 6.22 -2.91 -0.84
N LEU A 52 5.62 -2.14 -1.76
CA LEU A 52 4.28 -2.43 -2.26
C LEU A 52 4.22 -3.80 -2.97
N ARG A 53 5.23 -4.12 -3.79
CA ARG A 53 5.36 -5.46 -4.41
C ARG A 53 5.52 -6.55 -3.37
N LEU A 54 6.31 -6.30 -2.31
CA LEU A 54 6.47 -7.24 -1.22
C LEU A 54 5.14 -7.55 -0.55
N PHE A 55 4.33 -6.54 -0.19
CA PHE A 55 3.02 -6.77 0.39
C PHE A 55 2.07 -7.54 -0.54
N ALA A 56 2.03 -7.19 -1.83
CA ALA A 56 1.21 -7.91 -2.81
C ALA A 56 1.60 -9.39 -2.90
N ASN A 57 2.90 -9.69 -2.94
CA ASN A 57 3.41 -11.06 -2.95
C ASN A 57 3.07 -11.81 -1.66
N LEU A 58 3.22 -11.16 -0.50
CA LEU A 58 2.90 -11.77 0.80
C LEU A 58 1.41 -12.11 0.91
N SER A 59 0.53 -11.21 0.49
CA SER A 59 -0.91 -11.47 0.47
C SER A 59 -1.24 -12.71 -0.38
N GLN A 60 -0.67 -12.79 -1.59
CA GLN A 60 -0.91 -13.93 -2.50
C GLN A 60 -0.32 -15.24 -1.99
N GLN A 61 0.92 -15.22 -1.49
CA GLN A 61 1.65 -16.44 -1.10
C GLN A 61 1.15 -17.02 0.22
N LEU A 62 0.77 -16.17 1.17
CA LEU A 62 0.41 -16.57 2.52
C LEU A 62 -1.09 -16.56 2.77
N GLY A 63 -1.89 -16.06 1.82
CA GLY A 63 -3.35 -15.94 1.96
C GLY A 63 -3.76 -14.90 3.00
N ILE A 64 -2.93 -13.89 3.24
CA ILE A 64 -3.12 -12.87 4.27
C ILE A 64 -3.95 -11.71 3.69
N SER A 65 -4.94 -11.25 4.44
CA SER A 65 -5.64 -9.99 4.13
C SER A 65 -4.81 -8.80 4.59
N ILE A 66 -4.73 -7.73 3.80
CA ILE A 66 -3.98 -6.52 4.15
C ILE A 66 -4.95 -5.34 4.25
N LEU A 67 -5.00 -4.69 5.41
CA LEU A 67 -5.58 -3.37 5.58
C LEU A 67 -4.46 -2.34 5.42
N TYR A 68 -4.43 -1.69 4.26
CA TYR A 68 -3.44 -0.69 3.92
C TYR A 68 -4.01 0.71 4.15
N ILE A 69 -3.36 1.50 5.01
CA ILE A 69 -3.77 2.86 5.37
C ILE A 69 -2.69 3.81 4.84
N SER A 70 -3.10 4.78 4.03
CA SER A 70 -2.19 5.74 3.42
C SER A 70 -2.93 6.97 2.93
N HIS A 71 -2.27 8.12 3.01
CA HIS A 71 -2.66 9.36 2.34
C HIS A 71 -2.14 9.43 0.88
N ASP A 72 -1.20 8.58 0.47
CA ASP A 72 -0.72 8.49 -0.91
C ASP A 72 -1.64 7.61 -1.76
N LEU A 73 -2.50 8.26 -2.54
CA LEU A 73 -3.44 7.59 -3.42
C LEU A 73 -2.77 6.76 -4.53
N LEU A 74 -1.54 7.09 -4.95
CA LEU A 74 -0.81 6.28 -5.95
C LEU A 74 -0.46 4.91 -5.36
N SER A 75 0.02 4.89 -4.11
CA SER A 75 0.28 3.64 -3.38
C SER A 75 -0.99 2.82 -3.18
N VAL A 76 -2.09 3.47 -2.78
CA VAL A 76 -3.39 2.82 -2.56
C VAL A 76 -3.89 2.16 -3.84
N ALA A 77 -3.84 2.87 -4.98
CA ALA A 77 -4.25 2.36 -6.27
C ALA A 77 -3.42 1.16 -6.76
N THR A 78 -2.15 1.08 -6.33
CA THR A 78 -1.23 0.03 -6.74
C THR A 78 -1.49 -1.30 -6.02
N ILE A 79 -1.87 -1.24 -4.74
CA ILE A 79 -1.94 -2.42 -3.87
C ILE A 79 -3.36 -2.88 -3.54
N SER A 80 -4.34 -1.98 -3.57
CA SER A 80 -5.66 -2.23 -2.99
C SER A 80 -6.65 -2.77 -4.02
N ASN A 81 -7.41 -3.80 -3.65
CA ASN A 81 -8.56 -4.27 -4.45
C ASN A 81 -9.84 -3.47 -4.15
N ARG A 82 -10.00 -3.05 -2.89
CA ARG A 82 -11.10 -2.21 -2.39
C ARG A 82 -10.53 -1.03 -1.66
N VAL A 83 -11.20 0.11 -1.76
CA VAL A 83 -10.76 1.36 -1.15
C VAL A 83 -11.92 1.96 -0.37
N ALA A 84 -11.65 2.37 0.86
CA ALA A 84 -12.55 3.17 1.67
C ALA A 84 -11.94 4.56 1.84
N VAL A 85 -12.71 5.59 1.51
CA VAL A 85 -12.34 6.99 1.65
C VAL A 85 -12.96 7.52 2.93
N MET A 86 -12.13 8.09 3.80
CA MET A 86 -12.56 8.63 5.08
C MET A 86 -12.42 10.16 5.09
N GLN A 87 -13.45 10.85 5.58
CA GLN A 87 -13.43 12.30 5.82
C GLN A 87 -14.02 12.55 7.22
N GLN A 88 -13.32 13.35 8.04
CA GLN A 88 -13.79 13.71 9.39
C GLN A 88 -14.23 12.50 10.25
N GLY A 89 -13.48 11.39 10.16
CA GLY A 89 -13.75 10.16 10.91
C GLY A 89 -14.91 9.31 10.40
N GLN A 90 -15.47 9.64 9.22
CA GLN A 90 -16.56 8.87 8.60
C GLN A 90 -16.11 8.30 7.25
N ILE A 91 -16.48 7.05 6.98
CA ILE A 91 -16.30 6.46 5.64
C ILE A 91 -17.35 7.11 4.73
N VAL A 92 -16.90 7.96 3.82
CA VAL A 92 -17.77 8.69 2.89
C VAL A 92 -17.98 7.95 1.57
N GLU A 93 -17.08 7.02 1.23
CA GLU A 93 -17.20 6.18 0.04
C GLU A 93 -16.42 4.87 0.25
N CYS A 94 -16.97 3.73 -0.16
CA CYS A 94 -16.26 2.44 -0.13
C CYS A 94 -16.66 1.58 -1.33
N ARG A 95 -15.71 1.31 -2.24
CA ARG A 95 -15.94 0.58 -3.49
C ARG A 95 -14.71 -0.24 -3.87
N ASP A 96 -14.79 -0.99 -4.96
CA ASP A 96 -13.58 -1.50 -5.61
C ASP A 96 -12.68 -0.34 -6.03
N ALA A 97 -11.37 -0.61 -6.11
CA ALA A 97 -10.40 0.44 -6.44
C ALA A 97 -10.71 1.08 -7.80
N ALA A 98 -11.13 0.30 -8.80
CA ALA A 98 -11.43 0.83 -10.12
C ALA A 98 -12.59 1.85 -10.06
N GLY A 99 -13.64 1.58 -9.30
CA GLY A 99 -14.76 2.48 -9.06
C GLY A 99 -14.33 3.79 -8.39
N ILE A 100 -13.50 3.72 -7.34
CA ILE A 100 -12.96 4.91 -6.66
C ILE A 100 -12.12 5.78 -7.61
N PHE A 101 -11.21 5.17 -8.37
CA PHE A 101 -10.26 5.93 -9.20
C PHE A 101 -10.83 6.40 -10.55
N ARG A 102 -11.86 5.73 -11.09
CA ARG A 102 -12.41 6.04 -12.43
C ARG A 102 -13.72 6.82 -12.38
N SER A 103 -14.58 6.50 -11.42
CA SER A 103 -15.93 7.04 -11.32
C SER A 103 -16.31 7.30 -9.86
N PRO A 104 -15.57 8.15 -9.14
CA PRO A 104 -15.87 8.48 -7.75
C PRO A 104 -17.23 9.19 -7.62
N GLU A 105 -18.04 8.73 -6.69
CA GLU A 105 -19.40 9.26 -6.47
C GLU A 105 -19.41 10.39 -5.44
N HIS A 106 -18.63 10.28 -4.37
CA HIS A 106 -18.63 11.28 -3.32
C HIS A 106 -17.79 12.50 -3.73
N ARG A 107 -18.28 13.70 -3.44
CA ARG A 107 -17.62 14.97 -3.80
C ARG A 107 -16.18 15.05 -3.25
N TYR A 108 -15.97 14.65 -2.00
CA TYR A 108 -14.63 14.66 -1.41
C TYR A 108 -13.68 13.70 -2.13
N THR A 109 -14.15 12.51 -2.52
CA THR A 109 -13.35 11.57 -3.31
C THR A 109 -13.00 12.17 -4.66
N GLN A 110 -13.94 12.84 -5.33
CA GLN A 110 -13.66 13.55 -6.59
C GLN A 110 -12.59 14.63 -6.43
N GLU A 111 -12.63 15.40 -5.34
CA GLU A 111 -11.61 16.41 -5.02
C GLU A 111 -10.23 15.78 -4.81
N LEU A 112 -10.16 14.69 -4.05
CA LEU A 112 -8.93 13.91 -3.82
C LEU A 112 -8.33 13.37 -5.13
N ILE A 113 -9.14 12.71 -5.98
CA ILE A 113 -8.67 12.14 -7.24
C ILE A 113 -8.20 13.25 -8.21
N ARG A 114 -8.90 14.40 -8.27
CA ARG A 114 -8.50 15.54 -9.11
C ARG A 114 -7.19 16.19 -8.69
N ALA A 115 -6.80 16.05 -7.43
CA ALA A 115 -5.53 16.56 -6.92
C ALA A 115 -4.33 15.69 -7.33
N LEU A 116 -4.56 14.48 -7.86
CA LEU A 116 -3.47 13.61 -8.29
C LEU A 116 -2.77 14.16 -9.54
N PRO A 117 -1.43 14.07 -9.62
CA PRO A 117 -0.72 14.32 -10.86
C PRO A 117 -1.19 13.32 -11.93
N VAL A 118 -1.31 13.78 -13.18
CA VAL A 118 -1.68 12.92 -14.31
C VAL A 118 -0.52 11.96 -14.58
N VAL A 119 -0.59 10.74 -14.01
CA VAL A 119 0.38 9.68 -14.26
C VAL A 119 -0.20 8.72 -15.32
N PRO A 120 0.48 8.49 -16.47
CA PRO A 120 -0.02 7.63 -17.55
C PRO A 120 -0.37 6.19 -17.15
N GLN A 121 0.19 5.71 -16.04
CA GLN A 121 0.06 4.33 -15.56
C GLN A 121 -1.37 3.94 -15.14
N PHE A 122 -2.22 4.90 -14.77
CA PHE A 122 -3.62 4.62 -14.41
C PHE A 122 -4.50 4.24 -15.60
N ALA A 123 -4.12 4.62 -16.82
CA ALA A 123 -4.87 4.23 -18.02
C ALA A 123 -4.76 2.72 -18.31
N ALA A 124 -3.67 2.06 -17.90
CA ALA A 124 -3.38 0.67 -18.25
C ALA A 124 -3.96 -0.35 -17.26
N HIS A 125 -3.91 -0.11 -15.95
CA HIS A 125 -4.49 -1.03 -14.95
C HIS A 125 -6.02 -1.06 -14.97
N ALA A 126 -6.60 0.04 -15.45
CA ALA A 126 -8.00 0.23 -15.78
C ALA A 126 -8.47 -0.76 -16.88
N ALA A 127 -7.70 -0.96 -17.95
CA ALA A 127 -8.17 -1.66 -19.15
C ALA A 127 -8.05 -3.20 -19.09
N GLY A 128 -7.46 -3.78 -18.04
CA GLY A 128 -6.87 -5.13 -18.13
C GLY A 128 -7.42 -6.24 -17.23
N ARG A 129 -8.55 -6.07 -16.53
CA ARG A 129 -9.15 -7.16 -15.73
C ARG A 129 -10.67 -7.18 -15.87
N GLY A 130 -11.12 -7.61 -17.05
CA GLY A 130 -12.42 -8.24 -17.25
C GLY A 130 -12.26 -9.76 -17.27
#